data_AF-A0A520EAS3-F1
#
_entry.id   AF-A0A520EAS3-F1
#
_cell.length_a   1.000
_cell.length_b   1.000
_cell.length_c   1.000
_cell.angle_alpha   90.00
_cell.angle_beta   90.00
_cell.angle_gamma   90.00
#
_symmetry.space_group_name_H-M   'P 1'
#
loop_
_entity.id
_entity.type
_entity.pdbx_description
1 polymer ?
#
loop_
_entity_poly.entity_id
_entity_poly.type
_entity_poly.pdbx_seq_one_letter_code
_entity_poly.pdbx_strand_id
1 'polypeptide(L)' 'EEGDYLGEQFMQWFLKEQVEEVASMTTLLTIADRAGANLFDLEDFVSREMSTVGDTTGAPNAAGGTI' A
#
# COMPACT_ATOMS: atom_id res chain seq x y z
N GLU A 1 -22.29 -18.19 -16.31
CA GLU A 1 -21.54 -17.80 -15.10
C GLU A 1 -20.15 -18.34 -15.25
N GLU A 2 -19.14 -17.46 -15.27
CA GLU A 2 -17.79 -17.81 -15.72
C GLU A 2 -16.99 -18.62 -14.69
N GLY A 3 -17.45 -18.76 -13.44
CA GLY A 3 -16.98 -19.78 -12.50
C GLY A 3 -15.47 -19.87 -12.29
N ASP A 4 -14.73 -18.78 -12.53
CA ASP A 4 -13.26 -18.77 -12.48
C ASP A 4 -12.77 -18.51 -11.05
N TYR A 5 -12.78 -19.60 -10.27
CA TYR A 5 -12.27 -19.59 -8.91
C TYR A 5 -10.77 -19.34 -8.82
N LEU A 6 -10.00 -19.62 -9.88
CA LEU A 6 -8.55 -19.39 -9.89
C LEU A 6 -8.24 -17.91 -10.06
N GLY A 7 -8.93 -17.25 -11.00
CA GLY A 7 -8.88 -15.80 -11.18
C GLY A 7 -9.35 -15.07 -9.91
N GLU A 8 -10.44 -15.53 -9.30
CA GLU A 8 -10.94 -14.95 -8.04
C GLU A 8 -9.90 -15.04 -6.91
N GLN A 9 -9.27 -16.20 -6.72
CA GLN A 9 -8.22 -16.40 -5.71
C GLN A 9 -6.99 -15.52 -5.98
N PHE A 10 -6.58 -15.38 -7.24
CA PHE A 10 -5.48 -14.50 -7.64
C PHE A 10 -5.76 -13.04 -7.29
N MET A 11 -6.99 -12.56 -7.54
CA MET A 11 -7.37 -11.18 -7.28
C MET A 11 -7.43 -10.82 -5.79
N GLN A 12 -7.58 -11.79 -4.88
CA GLN A 12 -7.67 -11.52 -3.44
C GLN A 12 -6.44 -10.78 -2.89
N TRP A 13 -5.24 -11.14 -3.35
CA TRP A 13 -4.03 -10.46 -2.90
C TRP A 13 -4.01 -9.00 -3.34
N PHE A 14 -4.32 -8.70 -4.61
CA PHE A 14 -4.36 -7.32 -5.11
C PHE A 14 -5.42 -6.48 -4.42
N LEU A 15 -6.60 -7.06 -4.13
CA LEU A 15 -7.64 -6.33 -3.40
C LEU A 15 -7.18 -5.96 -1.99
N LYS A 16 -6.50 -6.86 -1.29
CA LYS A 16 -5.90 -6.57 0.01
C LYS A 16 -4.84 -5.47 -0.12
N GLU A 17 -3.92 -5.61 -1.07
CA GLU A 17 -2.83 -4.65 -1.30
C GLU A 17 -3.38 -3.25 -1.58
N GLN A 18 -4.37 -3.12 -2.47
CA GLN A 18 -4.94 -1.81 -2.77
C GLN A 18 -5.62 -1.15 -1.57
N VAL A 19 -6.22 -1.94 -0.65
CA VAL A 19 -6.79 -1.38 0.59
C VAL A 19 -5.70 -0.80 1.47
N GLU A 20 -4.56 -1.50 1.61
CA GLU A 20 -3.40 -1.04 2.39
C GLU A 20 -2.73 0.20 1.75
N GLU A 21 -2.57 0.21 0.42
CA GLU A 21 -2.02 1.35 -0.31
C GLU A 21 -2.90 2.60 -0.19
N VAL A 22 -4.22 2.46 -0.39
CA VAL A 22 -5.16 3.57 -0.27
C VAL A 22 -5.20 4.10 1.17
N ALA A 23 -5.16 3.23 2.18
CA ALA A 23 -5.09 3.65 3.58
C ALA A 23 -3.81 4.45 3.87
N SER A 24 -2.67 4.00 3.33
CA SER A 24 -1.38 4.65 3.46
C SER A 24 -1.37 6.04 2.81
N MET A 25 -1.87 6.15 1.58
CA MET A 25 -1.95 7.43 0.86
C MET A 25 -2.94 8.41 1.51
N THR A 26 -4.07 7.90 2.00
CA THR A 26 -5.05 8.72 2.75
C THR A 26 -4.43 9.27 4.04
N THR A 27 -3.65 8.45 4.74
CA THR A 27 -2.92 8.88 5.93
C THR A 27 -1.90 9.95 5.58
N LEU A 28 -1.08 9.74 4.53
CA LEU A 28 -0.07 10.70 4.09
C LEU A 28 -0.69 12.05 3.72
N LEU A 29 -1.79 12.05 2.96
CA LEU A 29 -2.52 13.27 2.61
C LEU A 29 -3.04 14.00 3.86
N THR A 30 -3.61 13.27 4.81
CA THR A 30 -4.11 13.83 6.08
C THR A 30 -2.99 14.50 6.87
N ILE A 31 -1.79 13.90 6.91
CA ILE A 31 -0.64 14.49 7.59
C ILE A 31 -0.09 15.69 6.83
N ALA A 32 -0.03 15.64 5.50
CA ALA A 32 0.39 16.76 4.67
C ALA A 32 -0.51 17.99 4.87
N ASP A 33 -1.83 17.80 4.87
CA ASP A 33 -2.81 18.86 5.14
C ASP A 33 -2.61 19.47 6.54
N ARG A 34 -2.27 18.63 7.53
CA ARG A 34 -1.97 19.07 8.91
C ARG A 34 -0.65 19.82 9.04
N ALA A 35 0.39 19.41 8.30
CA ALA A 35 1.70 20.04 8.31
C ALA A 35 1.69 21.44 7.66
N GLY A 36 0.74 21.68 6.75
CA GLY A 36 0.56 22.96 6.07
C GLY A 36 1.82 23.36 5.29
N ALA A 37 2.45 24.49 5.64
CA ALA A 37 3.67 24.95 4.98
C ALA A 37 4.96 24.33 5.55
N ASN A 38 4.89 23.64 6.70
CA ASN A 38 6.07 23.08 7.35
C ASN A 38 6.32 21.63 6.89
N LEU A 39 7.00 21.47 5.75
CA LEU A 39 7.27 20.15 5.17
C LEU A 39 8.19 19.27 6.04
N PHE A 40 8.96 19.85 6.96
CA PHE A 40 9.81 19.07 7.87
C PHE A 40 8.97 18.16 8.78
N ASP A 41 7.78 18.60 9.22
CA ASP A 41 6.90 17.76 10.05
C ASP A 41 6.36 16.55 9.25
N LEU A 42 6.18 16.70 7.94
CA LEU A 42 5.78 15.62 7.05
C LEU A 42 6.92 14.62 6.84
N GLU A 43 8.15 15.10 6.62
CA GLU A 43 9.35 14.25 6.48
C GLU A 43 9.64 13.46 7.77
N ASP A 44 9.50 14.10 8.94
CA ASP A 44 9.65 13.45 10.24
C ASP A 44 8.59 12.37 10.47
N PHE A 45 7.36 12.56 9.95
CA PHE A 45 6.32 11.53 10.00
C PHE A 45 6.66 10.35 9.08
N VAL A 46 7.02 10.60 7.82
CA VAL A 46 7.33 9.55 6.84
C VAL A 46 8.49 8.69 7.34
N SER A 47 9.57 9.33 7.81
CA SER A 47 10.75 8.62 8.31
C SER A 47 10.46 7.74 9.53
N ARG A 48 9.59 8.20 10.43
CA ARG A 48 9.26 7.48 11.66
C ARG A 48 8.22 6.38 11.48
N GLU A 49 7.16 6.67 10.73
CA GLU A 49 5.93 5.85 10.73
C GLU A 49 5.71 5.06 9.42
N MET A 50 6.28 5.49 8.29
CA MET A 50 6.06 4.86 6.98
C MET A 50 7.23 4.00 6.49
N SER A 51 8.26 3.80 7.31
CA SER A 51 9.45 3.00 6.95
C SER A 51 9.25 1.48 6.96
N THR A 52 8.01 0.99 7.11
CA THR A 52 7.72 -0.45 7.23
C THR A 52 7.55 -1.09 5.86
N VAL A 53 8.18 -2.25 5.65
CA VAL A 53 8.00 -3.07 4.44
C VAL A 53 6.60 -3.72 4.48
N GLY A 54 5.85 -3.62 3.38
CA GLY A 54 4.52 -4.20 3.24
C GLY A 54 4.49 -5.73 3.36
N ASP A 55 3.35 -6.30 3.77
CA ASP A 55 3.16 -7.74 3.92
C ASP A 55 3.04 -8.44 2.56
N THR A 56 4.10 -9.13 2.15
CA THR A 56 4.13 -9.86 0.86
C THR A 56 3.51 -11.25 0.94
N THR A 57 2.89 -11.63 2.06
CA THR A 57 2.31 -12.97 2.24
C THR A 57 1.20 -13.21 1.22
N GLY A 58 1.36 -14.25 0.41
CA GLY A 58 0.38 -14.61 -0.63
C GLY A 58 0.50 -13.78 -1.92
N ALA A 59 1.54 -12.95 -2.06
CA ALA A 59 1.80 -12.23 -3.29
C ALA A 59 2.04 -13.19 -4.47
N PRO A 60 1.40 -12.98 -5.62
CA PRO A 60 1.69 -13.76 -6.81
C PRO A 60 3.09 -13.44 -7.35
N ASN A 61 3.69 -14.41 -8.05
CA ASN A 61 5.01 -14.23 -8.64
C ASN A 61 5.01 -13.11 -9.69
N ALA A 62 5.82 -12.08 -9.48
CA ALA A 62 6.09 -11.07 -10.48
C ALA A 62 7.00 -11.62 -11.58
N ALA A 63 6.62 -11.47 -12.85
CA ALA A 63 7.48 -11.83 -13.97
C ALA A 63 8.74 -10.95 -13.97
N GLY A 64 9.91 -11.56 -13.80
CA GLY A 64 11.18 -10.83 -13.67
C GLY A 64 11.61 -10.56 -12.22
N GLY A 65 10.81 -10.95 -11.23
CA GLY A 65 11.11 -10.75 -9.81
C GLY A 65 10.72 -9.37 -9.29
N THR A 66 10.82 -9.19 -7.97
CA THR A 66 10.59 -7.91 -7.29
C THR A 66 11.93 -7.16 -7.16
N ILE A 67 11.89 -5.82 -7.24
CA ILE A 67 13.06 -4.92 -7.12
C ILE A 67 13.43 -4.62 -5.66
#